data_AF-A0A315AM34-F1
#
_entry.id   AF-A0A315AM34-F1
#
_cell.length_a   1.000
_cell.length_b   1.000
_cell.length_c   1.000
_cell.angle_alpha   90.00
_cell.angle_beta   90.00
_cell.angle_gamma   90.00
#
_symmetry.space_group_name_H-M   'P 1'
#
loop_
_entity.id
_entity.type
_entity.pdbx_description
1 polymer ?
#
loop_
_entity_poly.entity_id
_entity_poly.type
_entity_poly.pdbx_seq_one_letter_code
_entity_poly.pdbx_strand_id
1 'polypeptide(L)'
;MSSTLPIVIVPGWRDSGPGHWQSLWAETLPGAVRVRQDDWITPVRSAWVASISGTILAQPGPVVIAAHSLGCIATTHLPAEVVRRIHGALLVAPADPERRGVLSDFAPVPYQPLPYRSIVVASNNDPFCPIRTAGAYARSWGSELVRLQNAGHINVESGLGTWPLGLALLQSLTKSLAWGGEETDAHLKATSALHVNDGSWFNRLSTVQ
;
A
#
# COMPACT_ATOMS: atom_id res chain seq x y z
N MET A 1 -20.50 10.78 10.93
CA MET A 1 -19.15 11.37 11.03
C MET A 1 -18.25 10.60 10.08
N SER A 2 -17.65 11.25 9.07
CA SER A 2 -16.67 10.57 8.21
C SER A 2 -15.45 10.27 9.09
N SER A 3 -15.23 8.99 9.41
CA SER A 3 -14.07 8.58 10.21
C SER A 3 -12.83 8.73 9.33
N THR A 4 -11.99 9.73 9.63
CA THR A 4 -10.66 9.86 9.06
C THR A 4 -9.79 8.72 9.54
N LEU A 5 -9.24 7.94 8.60
CA LEU A 5 -8.32 6.85 8.91
C LEU A 5 -7.05 7.38 9.58
N PRO A 6 -6.58 6.79 10.70
CA PRO A 6 -5.30 7.13 11.30
C PRO A 6 -4.14 6.99 10.30
N ILE A 7 -3.19 7.91 10.37
CA ILE A 7 -2.00 7.90 9.54
C ILE A 7 -0.83 7.38 10.37
N VAL A 8 -0.23 6.28 9.96
CA VAL A 8 0.97 5.73 10.60
C VAL A 8 2.19 6.13 9.77
N ILE A 9 3.01 7.01 10.33
CA ILE A 9 4.24 7.50 9.73
C ILE A 9 5.38 6.54 10.11
N VAL A 10 6.08 6.01 9.10
CA VAL A 10 7.15 5.03 9.27
C VAL A 10 8.47 5.61 8.75
N PRO A 11 9.35 6.14 9.62
CA PRO A 11 10.63 6.70 9.21
C PRO A 11 11.61 5.65 8.70
N GLY A 12 12.64 6.13 7.99
CA GLY A 12 13.76 5.34 7.52
C GLY A 12 14.94 5.33 8.50
N TRP A 13 16.06 4.75 8.05
CA TRP A 13 17.32 4.68 8.81
C TRP A 13 17.76 6.08 9.27
N ARG A 14 18.21 6.19 10.52
CA ARG A 14 18.56 7.45 11.21
C ARG A 14 17.40 8.41 11.53
N ASP A 15 16.17 7.93 11.37
CA ASP A 15 14.94 8.66 11.65
C ASP A 15 14.76 9.92 10.77
N SER A 16 13.61 10.56 10.88
CA SER A 16 13.26 11.80 10.18
C SER A 16 13.51 13.02 11.07
N GLY A 17 14.52 13.83 10.74
CA GLY A 17 14.84 15.06 11.49
C GLY A 17 13.73 16.12 11.43
N PRO A 18 13.85 17.24 12.18
CA PRO A 18 12.78 18.25 12.32
C PRO A 18 12.28 18.85 11.01
N GLY A 19 13.17 19.11 10.05
CA GLY A 19 12.80 19.66 8.73
C GLY A 19 12.23 18.65 7.74
N HIS A 20 12.12 17.38 8.13
CA HIS A 20 11.65 16.31 7.24
C HIS A 20 10.13 16.33 7.14
N TRP A 21 9.59 16.08 5.94
CA TRP A 21 8.14 16.09 5.72
C TRP A 21 7.39 15.15 6.68
N GLN A 22 7.96 13.98 7.04
CA GLN A 22 7.37 13.09 8.05
C GLN A 22 7.24 13.73 9.44
N SER A 23 8.21 14.55 9.86
CA SER A 23 8.15 15.27 11.14
C SER A 23 7.08 16.35 11.09
N LEU A 24 7.09 17.15 10.02
CA LEU A 24 6.10 18.19 9.78
C LEU A 24 4.68 17.61 9.72
N TRP A 25 4.49 16.45 9.08
CA TRP A 25 3.20 15.78 9.00
C TRP A 25 2.77 15.20 10.35
N ALA A 26 3.69 14.64 11.15
CA ALA A 26 3.38 14.14 12.48
C ALA A 26 2.88 15.26 13.41
N GLU A 27 3.34 16.49 13.22
CA GLU A 27 2.91 17.67 13.99
C GLU A 27 1.59 18.28 13.50
N THR A 28 1.30 18.18 12.21
CA THR A 28 0.21 18.94 11.57
C THR A 28 -1.00 18.11 11.18
N LEU A 29 -0.85 16.80 10.95
CA LEU A 29 -1.96 15.94 10.52
C LEU A 29 -2.70 15.37 11.74
N PRO A 30 -4.02 15.64 11.87
CA PRO A 30 -4.81 15.10 12.97
C PRO A 30 -4.80 13.57 12.98
N GLY A 31 -4.48 12.98 14.13
CA GLY A 31 -4.46 11.52 14.30
C GLY A 31 -3.28 10.82 13.62
N ALA A 32 -2.28 11.56 13.12
CA ALA A 32 -1.03 10.96 12.69
C ALA A 32 -0.24 10.46 13.90
N VAL A 33 0.23 9.23 13.81
CA VAL A 33 1.12 8.61 14.80
C VAL A 33 2.41 8.21 14.10
N ARG A 34 3.54 8.39 14.78
CA ARG A 34 4.86 8.07 14.24
C ARG A 34 5.44 6.86 14.96
N VAL A 35 5.85 5.88 14.17
CA VAL A 35 6.57 4.71 14.69
C VAL A 35 7.87 5.16 15.34
N ARG A 36 8.16 4.61 16.52
CA ARG A 36 9.46 4.74 17.19
C ARG A 36 10.24 3.45 17.06
N GLN A 37 11.54 3.57 16.91
CA GLN A 37 12.48 2.46 16.94
C GLN A 37 13.42 2.66 18.12
N ASP A 38 13.83 1.56 18.76
CA ASP A 38 14.79 1.59 19.86
C ASP A 38 16.20 1.92 19.38
N ASP A 39 16.57 1.43 18.19
CA ASP A 39 17.83 1.74 17.52
C ASP A 39 17.60 2.18 16.06
N TRP A 40 17.95 3.43 15.78
CA TRP A 40 17.88 4.05 14.46
C TRP A 40 19.16 3.89 13.65
N ILE A 41 20.27 3.51 14.28
CA ILE A 41 21.61 3.48 13.71
C ILE A 41 21.99 2.06 13.27
N THR A 42 21.63 1.04 14.05
CA THR A 42 21.90 -0.38 13.74
C THR A 42 20.59 -1.13 13.57
N PRO A 43 19.89 -0.92 12.43
CA PRO A 43 18.53 -1.42 12.27
C PRO A 43 18.53 -2.96 12.14
N VAL A 44 17.63 -3.60 12.88
CA VAL A 44 17.35 -5.03 12.81
C VAL A 44 15.91 -5.21 12.32
N ARG A 45 15.70 -6.01 11.28
CA ARG A 45 14.41 -6.19 10.61
C ARG A 45 13.33 -6.63 11.59
N SER A 46 13.60 -7.63 12.42
CA SER A 46 12.60 -8.16 13.37
C SER A 46 12.14 -7.10 14.37
N ALA A 47 13.08 -6.32 14.93
CA ALA A 47 12.77 -5.23 15.85
C ALA A 47 11.95 -4.13 15.15
N TRP A 48 12.35 -3.72 13.95
CA TRP A 48 11.65 -2.70 13.19
C TRP A 48 10.23 -3.12 12.81
N VAL A 49 10.06 -4.35 12.34
CA VAL A 49 8.76 -4.95 12.01
C VAL A 49 7.88 -5.02 13.27
N ALA A 50 8.43 -5.39 14.43
CA ALA A 50 7.69 -5.44 15.68
C ALA A 50 7.17 -4.06 16.11
N SER A 51 8.01 -3.01 16.07
CA SER A 51 7.62 -1.64 16.42
C SER A 51 6.53 -1.09 15.49
N ILE A 52 6.66 -1.33 14.18
CA ILE A 52 5.65 -0.92 13.20
C ILE A 52 4.34 -1.68 13.46
N SER A 53 4.42 -3.00 13.68
CA SER A 53 3.26 -3.85 13.97
C SER A 53 2.51 -3.38 15.22
N GLY A 54 3.23 -3.14 16.32
CA GLY A 54 2.63 -2.63 17.56
C GLY A 54 1.94 -1.28 17.37
N THR A 55 2.57 -0.36 16.62
CA THR A 55 2.00 0.96 16.34
C THR A 55 0.70 0.86 15.52
N ILE A 56 0.67 -0.01 14.50
CA ILE A 56 -0.51 -0.25 13.66
C ILE A 56 -1.63 -0.91 14.47
N LEU A 57 -1.32 -1.95 15.24
CA LEU A 57 -2.30 -2.71 16.01
C LEU A 57 -2.88 -1.92 17.19
N ALA A 58 -2.17 -0.91 17.69
CA ALA A 58 -2.67 0.01 18.71
C ALA A 58 -3.75 0.99 18.18
N GLN A 59 -3.91 1.11 16.86
CA GLN A 59 -4.94 1.99 16.29
C GLN A 59 -6.34 1.34 16.40
N PRO A 60 -7.42 2.13 16.54
CA PRO A 60 -8.77 1.59 16.72
C PRO A 60 -9.35 0.92 15.47
N GLY A 61 -8.78 1.16 14.29
CA GLY A 61 -9.28 0.62 13.02
C GLY A 61 -8.19 0.49 11.94
N PRO A 62 -8.59 0.38 10.66
CA PRO A 62 -7.65 0.40 9.54
C PRO A 62 -6.83 1.70 9.52
N VAL A 63 -5.61 1.64 9.00
CA VAL A 63 -4.67 2.76 8.95
C VAL A 63 -4.18 3.02 7.54
N VAL A 64 -3.68 4.22 7.28
CA VAL A 64 -2.90 4.53 6.07
C VAL A 64 -1.44 4.73 6.44
N ILE A 65 -0.54 4.10 5.71
CA ILE A 65 0.91 4.14 5.96
C ILE A 65 1.56 5.27 5.15
N ALA A 66 2.43 6.05 5.78
CA ALA A 66 3.34 6.98 5.12
C ALA A 66 4.79 6.61 5.47
N ALA A 67 5.39 5.74 4.67
CA ALA A 67 6.71 5.19 4.90
C ALA A 67 7.79 5.89 4.06
N HIS A 68 9.01 5.97 4.60
CA HIS A 68 10.16 6.53 3.90
C HIS A 68 11.36 5.58 3.95
N SER A 69 12.09 5.45 2.83
CA SER A 69 13.38 4.75 2.78
C SER A 69 13.31 3.32 3.34
N LEU A 70 14.14 3.00 4.33
CA LEU A 70 14.13 1.69 5.01
C LEU A 70 12.75 1.35 5.60
N GLY A 71 11.98 2.35 6.04
CA GLY A 71 10.61 2.17 6.53
C GLY A 71 9.68 1.56 5.48
N CYS A 72 9.90 1.84 4.19
CA CYS A 72 9.16 1.19 3.11
C CYS A 72 9.43 -0.32 3.08
N ILE A 73 10.71 -0.69 3.16
CA ILE A 73 11.14 -2.09 3.15
C ILE A 73 10.65 -2.82 4.40
N ALA A 74 10.76 -2.19 5.58
CA ALA A 74 10.26 -2.76 6.81
C ALA A 74 8.73 -3.01 6.76
N THR A 75 7.98 -2.12 6.08
CA THR A 75 6.53 -2.26 5.91
C THR A 75 6.16 -3.47 5.03
N THR A 76 6.98 -3.85 4.05
CA THR A 76 6.69 -5.03 3.20
C THR A 76 6.99 -6.36 3.91
N HIS A 77 7.74 -6.34 5.02
CA HIS A 77 8.00 -7.51 5.87
C HIS A 77 6.93 -7.73 6.96
N LEU A 78 5.88 -6.90 7.01
CA LEU A 78 4.85 -7.03 8.04
C LEU A 78 4.08 -8.35 7.92
N PRO A 79 3.72 -8.97 9.06
CA PRO A 79 2.99 -10.22 9.06
C PRO A 79 1.53 -10.01 8.62
N ALA A 80 0.89 -11.07 8.11
CA ALA A 80 -0.40 -10.99 7.43
C ALA A 80 -1.51 -10.37 8.29
N GLU A 81 -1.51 -10.61 9.60
CA GLU A 81 -2.47 -10.04 10.55
C GLU A 81 -2.37 -8.53 10.71
N VAL A 82 -1.16 -7.98 10.62
CA VAL A 82 -0.92 -6.54 10.65
C VAL A 82 -1.27 -5.93 9.30
N VAL A 83 -0.88 -6.61 8.22
CA VAL A 83 -1.17 -6.18 6.85
C VAL A 83 -2.68 -6.01 6.60
N ARG A 84 -3.54 -6.84 7.20
CA ARG A 84 -5.00 -6.69 7.14
C ARG A 84 -5.53 -5.37 7.74
N ARG A 85 -4.73 -4.66 8.54
CA ARG A 85 -5.07 -3.34 9.09
C ARG A 85 -4.67 -2.19 8.19
N ILE A 86 -3.93 -2.43 7.10
CA ILE A 86 -3.47 -1.40 6.20
C ILE A 86 -4.52 -1.18 5.11
N HIS A 87 -5.12 0.01 5.10
CA HIS A 87 -6.05 0.44 4.05
C HIS A 87 -5.31 0.86 2.78
N GLY A 88 -4.15 1.50 2.93
CA GLY A 88 -3.26 1.83 1.84
C GLY A 88 -1.90 2.34 2.32
N ALA A 89 -0.93 2.42 1.42
CA ALA A 89 0.43 2.84 1.75
C ALA A 89 1.05 3.78 0.72
N LEU A 90 1.58 4.90 1.20
CA LEU A 90 2.50 5.76 0.47
C LEU A 90 3.94 5.35 0.84
N LEU A 91 4.68 4.84 -0.13
CA LEU A 91 6.03 4.30 0.01
C LEU A 91 7.03 5.24 -0.69
N VAL A 92 7.71 6.08 0.07
CA VAL A 92 8.52 7.18 -0.45
C VAL A 92 10.00 6.85 -0.41
N ALA A 93 10.68 6.99 -1.55
CA ALA A 93 12.11 6.77 -1.72
C ALA A 93 12.59 5.43 -1.13
N PRO A 94 11.97 4.27 -1.49
CA PRO A 94 12.28 2.99 -0.87
C PRO A 94 13.78 2.67 -0.98
N ALA A 95 14.39 2.13 0.07
CA ALA A 95 15.81 1.78 0.06
C ALA A 95 16.11 0.50 -0.75
N ASP A 96 17.37 0.33 -1.17
CA ASP A 96 17.89 -0.91 -1.76
C ASP A 96 18.83 -1.59 -0.72
N PRO A 97 18.31 -2.48 0.14
CA PRO A 97 19.10 -3.10 1.20
C PRO A 97 20.15 -4.08 0.66
N GLU A 98 19.91 -4.71 -0.48
CA GLU A 98 20.86 -5.61 -1.14
C GLU A 98 22.17 -4.89 -1.51
N ARG A 99 22.14 -3.58 -1.72
CA ARG A 99 23.32 -2.76 -2.06
C ARG A 99 23.95 -2.04 -0.87
N ARG A 100 23.46 -2.26 0.35
CA ARG A 100 23.90 -1.52 1.54
C ARG A 100 24.09 -2.45 2.74
N GLY A 101 25.35 -2.70 3.11
CA GLY A 101 25.71 -3.64 4.19
C GLY A 101 24.96 -3.41 5.51
N VAL A 102 24.81 -2.15 5.95
CA VAL A 102 24.09 -1.80 7.19
C VAL A 102 22.58 -2.12 7.14
N LEU A 103 22.01 -2.32 5.94
CA LEU A 103 20.60 -2.64 5.72
C LEU A 103 20.39 -4.10 5.32
N SER A 104 21.46 -4.91 5.24
CA SER A 104 21.42 -6.26 4.67
C SER A 104 20.46 -7.22 5.38
N ASP A 105 20.17 -7.01 6.67
CA ASP A 105 19.18 -7.80 7.42
C ASP A 105 17.74 -7.62 6.89
N PHE A 106 17.48 -6.58 6.10
CA PHE A 106 16.18 -6.35 5.44
C PHE A 106 16.09 -7.03 4.06
N ALA A 107 17.17 -7.64 3.59
CA ALA A 107 17.19 -8.44 2.38
C ALA A 107 16.81 -9.92 2.67
N PRO A 108 16.32 -10.68 1.67
CA PRO A 108 15.82 -10.15 0.39
C PRO A 108 14.55 -9.32 0.60
N VAL A 109 14.36 -8.30 -0.24
CA VAL A 109 13.11 -7.54 -0.24
C VAL A 109 11.94 -8.42 -0.74
N PRO A 110 10.81 -8.50 -0.01
CA PRO A 110 9.62 -9.20 -0.47
C PRO A 110 9.17 -8.69 -1.83
N TYR A 111 8.86 -9.60 -2.75
CA TYR A 111 8.52 -9.28 -4.14
C TYR A 111 7.09 -9.66 -4.51
N GLN A 112 6.28 -10.05 -3.53
CA GLN A 112 4.88 -10.38 -3.72
C GLN A 112 4.03 -9.10 -3.83
N PRO A 113 2.91 -9.13 -4.56
CA PRO A 113 1.94 -8.04 -4.57
C PRO A 113 1.48 -7.70 -3.15
N LEU A 114 1.37 -6.41 -2.85
CA LEU A 114 0.82 -5.95 -1.57
C LEU A 114 -0.70 -6.12 -1.61
N PRO A 115 -1.35 -6.64 -0.54
CA PRO A 115 -2.79 -6.89 -0.53
C PRO A 115 -3.61 -5.62 -0.22
N TYR A 116 -3.04 -4.44 -0.45
CA TYR A 116 -3.65 -3.13 -0.26
C TYR A 116 -3.14 -2.17 -1.33
N ARG A 117 -3.92 -1.13 -1.64
CA ARG A 117 -3.51 -0.10 -2.61
C ARG A 117 -2.25 0.60 -2.10
N SER A 118 -1.27 0.78 -2.97
CA SER A 118 -0.02 1.45 -2.62
C SER A 118 0.52 2.32 -3.75
N ILE A 119 1.21 3.40 -3.36
CA ILE A 119 1.89 4.32 -4.27
C ILE A 119 3.35 4.37 -3.87
N VAL A 120 4.24 4.03 -4.79
CA VAL A 120 5.68 4.25 -4.67
C VAL A 120 6.02 5.62 -5.25
N VAL A 121 6.68 6.46 -4.47
CA VAL A 121 7.27 7.71 -4.96
C VAL A 121 8.78 7.55 -4.99
N ALA A 122 9.42 7.76 -6.15
CA ALA A 122 10.85 7.57 -6.30
C ALA A 122 11.51 8.69 -7.10
N SER A 123 12.74 9.06 -6.76
CA SER A 123 13.50 10.03 -7.54
C SER A 123 14.46 9.36 -8.54
N ASN A 124 14.70 10.02 -9.67
CA ASN A 124 15.65 9.57 -10.68
C ASN A 124 17.13 9.68 -10.26
N ASN A 125 17.44 10.46 -9.21
CA ASN A 125 18.79 10.67 -8.67
C ASN A 125 18.91 10.30 -7.17
N ASP A 126 18.08 9.38 -6.69
CA ASP A 126 18.16 8.88 -5.31
C ASP A 126 19.44 8.02 -5.11
N PRO A 127 20.34 8.39 -4.18
CA PRO A 127 21.55 7.63 -3.94
C PRO A 127 21.29 6.30 -3.21
N PHE A 128 20.16 6.14 -2.52
CA PHE A 128 19.84 4.95 -1.72
C PHE A 128 19.16 3.84 -2.51
N CYS A 129 18.52 4.17 -3.62
CA CYS A 129 17.85 3.20 -4.48
C CYS A 129 17.75 3.73 -5.91
N PRO A 130 18.37 3.05 -6.90
CA PRO A 130 18.22 3.43 -8.29
C PRO A 130 16.76 3.41 -8.72
N ILE A 131 16.37 4.37 -9.57
CA ILE A 131 15.00 4.45 -10.10
C ILE A 131 14.53 3.17 -10.80
N ARG A 132 15.45 2.40 -11.40
CA ARG A 132 15.13 1.10 -11.99
C ARG A 132 14.73 0.07 -10.92
N THR A 133 15.44 0.04 -9.80
CA THR A 133 15.14 -0.82 -8.66
C THR A 133 13.82 -0.40 -8.01
N ALA A 134 13.62 0.88 -7.72
CA ALA A 134 12.35 1.38 -7.19
C ALA A 134 11.16 1.08 -8.12
N GLY A 135 11.36 1.18 -9.44
CA GLY A 135 10.35 0.78 -10.42
C GLY A 135 10.11 -0.73 -10.47
N ALA A 136 11.12 -1.56 -10.18
CA ALA A 136 10.94 -3.00 -10.04
C ALA A 136 10.13 -3.33 -8.77
N TYR A 137 10.41 -2.68 -7.65
CA TYR A 137 9.59 -2.80 -6.44
C TYR A 137 8.14 -2.43 -6.71
N ALA A 138 7.88 -1.28 -7.33
CA ALA A 138 6.51 -0.88 -7.66
C ALA A 138 5.77 -1.92 -8.50
N ARG A 139 6.43 -2.51 -9.52
CA ARG A 139 5.82 -3.57 -10.34
C ARG A 139 5.54 -4.83 -9.52
N SER A 140 6.52 -5.31 -8.76
CA SER A 140 6.38 -6.53 -7.95
C SER A 140 5.29 -6.39 -6.88
N TRP A 141 5.21 -5.22 -6.25
CA TRP A 141 4.22 -4.91 -5.22
C TRP A 141 2.83 -4.57 -5.78
N GLY A 142 2.67 -4.44 -7.10
CA GLY A 142 1.43 -3.98 -7.72
C GLY A 142 1.09 -2.52 -7.41
N SER A 143 2.09 -1.70 -7.07
CA SER A 143 1.94 -0.30 -6.69
C SER A 143 1.90 0.63 -7.90
N GLU A 144 1.18 1.74 -7.77
CA GLU A 144 1.36 2.90 -8.64
C GLU A 144 2.76 3.50 -8.45
N LEU A 145 3.37 4.03 -9.51
CA LEU A 145 4.70 4.65 -9.44
C LEU A 145 4.63 6.13 -9.83
N VAL A 146 4.99 7.00 -8.90
CA VAL A 146 5.21 8.43 -9.14
C VAL A 146 6.71 8.70 -9.18
N ARG A 147 7.20 9.23 -10.30
CA ARG A 147 8.61 9.54 -10.51
C ARG A 147 8.87 11.03 -10.36
N LEU A 148 9.76 11.40 -9.46
CA LEU A 148 10.21 12.78 -9.29
C LEU A 148 11.56 12.99 -9.98
N GLN A 149 11.70 14.11 -10.69
CA GLN A 149 12.98 14.50 -11.30
C GLN A 149 13.83 15.23 -10.25
N ASN A 150 15.07 14.80 -10.10
CA ASN A 150 16.13 15.45 -9.32
C ASN A 150 15.76 15.79 -7.86
N ALA A 151 14.95 14.94 -7.22
CA ALA A 151 14.45 15.14 -5.86
C ALA A 151 15.31 14.44 -4.78
N GLY A 152 16.45 13.86 -5.14
CA GLY A 152 17.36 13.18 -4.22
C GLY A 152 16.66 12.05 -3.45
N HIS A 153 16.93 11.96 -2.15
CA HIS A 153 16.32 10.94 -1.30
C HIS A 153 14.94 11.36 -0.72
N ILE A 154 14.32 12.42 -1.26
CA ILE A 154 13.02 12.95 -0.81
C ILE A 154 13.05 13.22 0.71
N ASN A 155 14.14 13.82 1.18
CA ASN A 155 14.40 14.15 2.58
C ASN A 155 14.44 15.70 2.74
N VAL A 156 15.03 16.19 3.83
CA VAL A 156 15.17 17.64 4.07
C VAL A 156 15.96 18.33 2.96
N GLU A 157 17.04 17.69 2.48
CA GLU A 157 17.95 18.22 1.46
C GLU A 157 17.24 18.38 0.10
N SER A 158 16.14 17.67 -0.11
CA SER A 158 15.28 17.82 -1.28
C SER A 158 14.49 19.13 -1.31
N GLY A 159 14.47 19.89 -0.21
CA GLY A 159 13.80 21.20 -0.15
C GLY A 159 12.26 21.15 -0.26
N LEU A 160 11.65 19.99 0.00
CA LEU A 160 10.21 19.78 -0.19
C LEU A 160 9.34 20.32 0.94
N GLY A 161 9.92 20.58 2.13
CA GLY A 161 9.21 21.13 3.29
C GLY A 161 7.94 20.33 3.63
N THR A 162 6.79 21.02 3.68
CA THR A 162 5.47 20.43 3.94
C THR A 162 4.98 19.46 2.86
N TRP A 163 5.65 19.43 1.72
CA TRP A 163 5.45 18.53 0.59
C TRP A 163 3.97 18.33 0.18
N PRO A 164 3.33 19.35 -0.43
CA PRO A 164 1.91 19.30 -0.80
C PRO A 164 1.54 18.15 -1.76
N LEU A 165 2.44 17.82 -2.70
CA LEU A 165 2.23 16.67 -3.60
C LEU A 165 2.13 15.35 -2.81
N GLY A 166 3.01 15.14 -1.83
CA GLY A 166 2.97 13.96 -0.97
C GLY A 166 1.66 13.85 -0.20
N LEU A 167 1.16 14.97 0.33
CA LEU A 167 -0.15 15.02 1.01
C LEU A 167 -1.30 14.67 0.06
N ALA A 168 -1.29 15.18 -1.17
CA ALA A 168 -2.31 14.85 -2.16
C ALA A 168 -2.31 13.35 -2.51
N LEU A 169 -1.13 12.75 -2.66
CA LEU A 169 -0.99 11.30 -2.88
C LEU A 169 -1.51 10.50 -1.68
N LEU A 170 -1.15 10.91 -0.45
CA LEU A 170 -1.62 10.28 0.78
C LEU A 170 -3.15 10.36 0.91
N GLN A 171 -3.74 11.52 0.60
CA GLN A 171 -5.19 11.72 0.60
C GLN A 171 -5.90 10.89 -0.48
N SER A 172 -5.24 10.57 -1.60
CA SER A 172 -5.82 9.67 -2.59
C SER A 172 -5.99 8.24 -2.05
N LEU A 173 -5.17 7.84 -1.08
CA LEU A 173 -5.21 6.52 -0.45
C LEU A 173 -6.29 6.42 0.64
N THR A 174 -6.76 7.55 1.20
CA THR A 174 -7.82 7.56 2.22
C THR A 174 -9.22 7.56 1.62
N LYS A 175 -9.35 7.91 0.34
CA LYS A 175 -10.63 7.86 -0.38
C LYS A 175 -10.86 6.43 -0.83
N SER A 176 -11.87 5.79 -0.27
CA SER A 176 -12.43 4.59 -0.90
C SER A 176 -12.86 4.97 -2.31
N LEU A 177 -12.18 4.43 -3.32
CA LEU A 177 -12.72 4.44 -4.67
C LEU A 177 -13.91 3.48 -4.65
N ALA A 178 -15.08 3.98 -4.25
CA ALA A 178 -16.33 3.39 -4.66
C ALA A 178 -16.42 3.61 -6.18
N TRP A 179 -15.73 2.77 -6.95
CA TRP A 179 -16.10 2.60 -8.34
C TRP A 179 -17.47 1.95 -8.30
N GLY A 180 -18.52 2.76 -8.48
CA GLY A 180 -19.88 2.30 -8.68
C GLY A 180 -19.93 1.48 -9.97
N GLY A 181 -19.57 0.21 -9.86
CA GLY A 181 -20.08 -0.83 -10.73
C GLY A 181 -21.34 -1.38 -10.08
N GLU A 182 -22.44 -0.63 -10.17
CA GLU A 182 -23.74 -1.31 -10.29
C GLU A 182 -23.69 -2.06 -11.62
N GLU A 183 -23.10 -3.26 -11.61
CA GLU A 183 -23.52 -4.28 -12.57
C GLU A 183 -25.00 -4.50 -12.31
N THR A 184 -25.80 -3.95 -13.21
CA THR A 184 -27.22 -4.22 -13.35
C THR A 184 -27.41 -5.69 -13.67
N ASP A 185 -27.37 -6.54 -12.64
CA ASP A 185 -27.74 -7.97 -12.73
C ASP A 185 -29.27 -8.16 -12.80
N ALA A 186 -29.94 -7.27 -13.54
CA ALA A 186 -31.39 -7.26 -13.76
C ALA A 186 -31.77 -7.57 -15.22
N HIS A 187 -30.82 -7.95 -16.09
CA HIS A 187 -31.12 -8.26 -17.50
C HIS A 187 -30.78 -9.69 -17.96
N LEU A 188 -30.52 -10.62 -17.03
CA LEU A 188 -30.34 -12.06 -17.34
C LEU A 188 -31.35 -13.00 -16.66
N LYS A 189 -32.50 -12.49 -16.22
CA LYS A 189 -33.65 -13.29 -15.74
C LYS A 189 -34.96 -13.08 -16.50
N ALA A 190 -34.87 -12.73 -17.78
CA ALA A 190 -36.03 -12.68 -18.66
C ALA A 190 -35.73 -13.34 -20.02
N THR A 191 -35.20 -14.57 -20.01
CA THR A 191 -35.20 -15.47 -21.19
C THR A 191 -34.94 -16.92 -20.75
N SER A 192 -35.69 -17.39 -19.75
CA SER A 192 -35.73 -18.81 -19.38
C SER A 192 -37.00 -19.13 -18.60
N ALA A 193 -38.15 -18.74 -19.16
CA ALA A 193 -39.45 -19.13 -18.62
C ALA A 193 -40.49 -19.28 -19.74
N LEU A 194 -40.15 -19.99 -20.81
CA LEU A 194 -41.13 -20.57 -21.73
C LEU A 194 -40.51 -21.82 -22.36
N HIS A 195 -40.71 -22.97 -21.72
CA HIS A 195 -40.97 -24.27 -22.33
C HIS A 195 -40.97 -25.32 -21.21
N VAL A 196 -42.16 -25.75 -20.81
CA VAL A 196 -42.64 -27.15 -20.82
C VAL A 196 -44.00 -27.13 -20.11
N ASN A 197 -45.07 -27.37 -20.87
CA ASN A 197 -46.13 -28.25 -20.38
C ASN A 197 -46.96 -28.81 -21.55
N ASP A 198 -46.75 -30.11 -21.77
CA ASP A 198 -47.76 -31.15 -21.96
C ASP A 198 -48.91 -30.90 -22.95
N GLY A 199 -48.66 -31.31 -24.20
CA GLY A 199 -49.69 -31.82 -25.09
C GLY A 199 -49.58 -33.35 -25.15
N SER A 200 -50.39 -34.07 -24.37
CA SER A 200 -50.75 -35.45 -24.69
C SER A 200 -51.93 -35.43 -25.66
N TRP A 201 -51.98 -36.41 -26.58
CA TRP A 201 -53.16 -37.13 -27.11
C TRP A 201 -53.01 -37.56 -28.59
N PHE A 202 -53.05 -38.89 -28.78
CA PHE A 202 -53.43 -39.71 -29.96
C PHE A 202 -52.53 -39.84 -31.22
N ASN A 203 -51.92 -41.03 -31.39
CA ASN A 203 -52.31 -42.11 -32.34
C ASN A 203 -51.31 -43.28 -32.23
N ARG A 204 -51.69 -44.49 -31.79
CA ARG A 204 -52.28 -45.63 -32.53
C ARG A 204 -51.43 -46.24 -33.68
N LEU A 205 -51.00 -47.48 -33.41
CA LEU A 205 -51.07 -48.72 -34.22
C LEU A 205 -49.88 -49.19 -35.10
N SER A 206 -49.76 -50.53 -35.09
CA SER A 206 -49.05 -51.52 -35.95
C SER A 206 -47.53 -51.60 -35.80
N THR A 207 -46.89 -52.63 -35.20
CA THR A 207 -46.81 -54.10 -35.42
C THR A 207 -45.94 -54.53 -36.62
N VAL A 208 -45.02 -55.48 -36.34
CA VAL A 208 -44.27 -56.41 -37.25
C VAL A 208 -43.18 -55.71 -38.09
N GLN A 209 -41.90 -56.10 -38.15
CA GLN A 209 -41.14 -57.33 -37.86
C GLN A 209 -39.69 -56.96 -37.56
#